data_AF-A0A496VRS2-F1
#
_entry.id   AF-A0A496VRS2-F1
#
_cell.length_a   1.000
_cell.length_b   1.000
_cell.length_c   1.000
_cell.angle_alpha   90.00
_cell.angle_beta   90.00
_cell.angle_gamma   90.00
#
_symmetry.space_group_name_H-M   'P 1'
#
loop_
_entity.id
_entity.type
_entity.pdbx_description
1 polymer ?
#
loop_
_entity_poly.entity_id
_entity_poly.type
_entity_poly.pdbx_seq_one_letter_code
_entity_poly.pdbx_strand_id
1 'polypeptide(L)'
;MESFLMKRIVTHLIKLQQELQQLANPKQKEILQRFFKTGVGEYGEGDVFLGIKVPVQRKVAKKYQTLLSLVDIETLLKSKIHEYRFTASFFLNIVIKKLMIKKPSSIFIFTMHNILIIGI
;
A
#
# COMPACT_ATOMS: atom_id res chain seq x y z
N MET A 1 5.02 -27.36 -7.45
CA MET A 1 5.94 -26.34 -6.88
C MET A 1 5.33 -24.94 -6.93
N GLU A 2 4.65 -24.54 -8.01
CA GLU A 2 3.94 -23.25 -8.09
C GLU A 2 2.79 -23.07 -7.07
N SER A 3 2.04 -24.13 -6.77
CA SER A 3 0.91 -24.06 -5.83
C SER A 3 1.31 -23.73 -4.38
N PHE A 4 2.53 -24.12 -3.96
CA PHE A 4 3.06 -23.86 -2.62
C PHE A 4 3.62 -22.43 -2.50
N LEU A 5 4.31 -21.96 -3.55
CA LEU A 5 4.80 -20.58 -3.61
C LEU A 5 3.64 -19.59 -3.60
N MET A 6 2.62 -19.83 -4.43
CA MET A 6 1.40 -19.01 -4.46
C MET A 6 0.66 -19.02 -3.11
N LYS A 7 0.53 -20.18 -2.45
CA LYS A 7 -0.08 -20.26 -1.11
C LYS A 7 0.68 -19.42 -0.08
N ARG A 8 2.01 -19.45 -0.09
CA ARG A 8 2.84 -18.69 0.86
C ARG A 8 2.74 -17.18 0.62
N ILE A 9 2.72 -16.76 -0.65
CA ILE A 9 2.59 -15.36 -1.09
C ILE A 9 1.24 -14.77 -0.63
N VAL A 10 0.14 -15.47 -0.94
CA VAL A 10 -1.22 -15.05 -0.53
C VAL A 10 -1.37 -14.95 0.98
N THR A 11 -0.66 -15.79 1.75
CA THR A 11 -0.75 -15.81 3.22
C THR A 11 -0.21 -14.53 3.87
N HIS A 12 0.87 -13.93 3.37
CA HIS A 12 1.45 -12.73 3.99
C HIS A 12 0.68 -11.46 3.64
N LEU A 13 0.17 -11.35 2.41
CA LEU A 13 -0.71 -10.25 2.01
C LEU A 13 -1.96 -10.20 2.90
N ILE A 14 -2.63 -11.35 3.08
CA ILE A 14 -3.82 -11.45 3.93
C ILE A 14 -3.51 -11.03 5.36
N LYS A 15 -2.39 -11.50 5.94
CA LYS A 15 -1.99 -11.14 7.30
C LYS A 15 -1.73 -9.65 7.46
N LEU A 16 -1.07 -9.02 6.48
CA LEU A 16 -0.87 -7.57 6.49
C LEU A 16 -2.21 -6.82 6.43
N GLN A 17 -3.10 -7.23 5.54
CA GLN A 17 -4.42 -6.61 5.40
C GLN A 17 -5.23 -6.73 6.70
N GLN A 18 -5.23 -7.91 7.33
CA GLN A 18 -5.87 -8.15 8.61
C GLN A 18 -5.28 -7.27 9.72
N GLU A 19 -3.95 -7.16 9.81
CA GLU A 19 -3.28 -6.33 10.81
C GLU A 19 -3.62 -4.84 10.63
N LEU A 20 -3.68 -4.35 9.38
CA LEU A 20 -4.15 -2.99 9.12
C LEU A 20 -5.62 -2.79 9.50
N GLN A 21 -6.50 -3.76 9.20
CA GLN A 21 -7.91 -3.69 9.59
C GLN A 21 -8.10 -3.66 11.12
N GLN A 22 -7.30 -4.44 11.86
CA GLN A 22 -7.32 -4.44 13.33
C GLN A 22 -6.86 -3.10 13.93
N LEU A 23 -6.06 -2.34 13.19
CA LEU A 23 -5.57 -1.01 13.59
C LEU A 23 -6.48 0.13 13.14
N ALA A 24 -7.61 -0.18 12.47
CA ALA A 24 -8.53 0.81 11.97
C ALA A 24 -9.12 1.66 13.12
N ASN A 25 -9.26 2.96 12.87
CA ASN A 25 -9.81 3.91 13.81
C ASN A 25 -10.93 4.72 13.12
N PRO A 26 -12.21 4.42 13.42
CA PRO A 26 -13.35 5.09 12.79
C PRO A 26 -13.38 6.61 12.98
N LYS A 27 -12.97 7.11 14.15
CA LYS A 27 -12.93 8.56 14.41
C LYS A 27 -11.88 9.25 13.55
N GLN A 28 -10.70 8.66 13.44
CA GLN A 28 -9.63 9.19 12.58
C GLN A 28 -10.00 9.05 11.10
N LYS A 29 -10.69 7.97 10.71
CA LYS A 29 -11.18 7.76 9.35
C LYS A 29 -12.05 8.93 8.89
N GLU A 30 -13.00 9.39 9.69
CA GLU A 30 -13.87 10.52 9.34
C GLU A 30 -13.06 11.81 9.11
N ILE A 31 -12.06 12.08 9.95
CA ILE A 31 -11.17 13.23 9.82
C ILE A 31 -10.40 13.16 8.49
N LEU A 32 -9.83 11.99 8.17
CA LEU A 32 -9.09 11.79 6.93
C LEU A 32 -10.00 11.91 5.71
N GLN A 33 -11.19 11.31 5.73
CA GLN A 33 -12.14 11.39 4.61
C GLN A 33 -12.55 12.83 4.29
N ARG A 34 -12.70 13.69 5.31
CA ARG A 34 -12.95 15.12 5.12
C ARG A 34 -11.73 15.86 4.59
N PHE A 35 -10.55 15.58 5.17
CA PHE A 35 -9.30 16.22 4.74
C PHE A 35 -8.96 15.91 3.27
N PHE A 36 -9.12 14.65 2.86
CA PHE A 36 -8.85 14.19 1.50
C PHE A 36 -10.01 14.44 0.52
N LYS A 37 -11.14 14.98 0.99
CA LYS A 37 -12.32 15.32 0.17
C LYS A 37 -12.78 14.12 -0.68
N THR A 38 -13.36 13.14 0.01
CA THR A 38 -13.75 11.84 -0.58
C THR A 38 -15.20 11.77 -1.06
N GLY A 39 -15.91 12.89 -1.06
CA GLY A 39 -17.28 13.00 -1.57
C GLY A 39 -17.36 12.88 -3.10
N VAL A 40 -18.58 12.72 -3.60
CA VAL A 40 -18.86 12.68 -5.04
C VAL A 40 -18.47 14.01 -5.69
N GLY A 41 -17.71 13.95 -6.79
CA GLY A 41 -17.17 15.10 -7.51
C GLY A 41 -15.95 15.75 -6.86
N GLU A 42 -15.44 15.20 -5.75
CA GLU A 42 -14.26 15.72 -5.07
C GLU A 42 -12.98 14.98 -5.49
N TYR A 43 -11.82 15.56 -5.14
CA TYR A 43 -10.51 15.04 -5.55
C TYR A 43 -10.26 13.58 -5.13
N GLY A 44 -10.66 13.22 -3.91
CA GLY A 44 -10.51 11.88 -3.36
C GLY A 44 -11.74 11.00 -3.56
N GLU A 45 -12.63 11.30 -4.52
CA GLU A 45 -13.84 10.52 -4.73
C GLU A 45 -13.55 9.01 -4.83
N GLY A 46 -14.27 8.22 -4.02
CA GLY A 46 -14.16 6.77 -4.01
C GLY A 46 -13.03 6.21 -3.13
N ASP A 47 -12.20 7.06 -2.51
CA ASP A 47 -11.21 6.61 -1.54
C ASP A 47 -11.82 6.17 -0.21
N VAL A 48 -11.34 5.04 0.29
CA VAL A 48 -11.75 4.46 1.55
C VAL A 48 -10.59 4.56 2.54
N PHE A 49 -10.87 5.06 3.74
CA PHE A 49 -9.87 5.16 4.80
C PHE A 49 -10.16 4.18 5.94
N LEU A 50 -9.09 3.66 6.54
CA LEU A 50 -9.10 2.92 7.80
C LEU A 50 -8.83 3.82 9.01
N GLY A 51 -8.27 5.02 8.81
CA GLY A 51 -7.96 5.95 9.91
C GLY A 51 -6.63 5.67 10.59
N ILE A 52 -5.65 5.08 9.90
CA ILE A 52 -4.40 4.65 10.54
C ILE A 52 -3.33 5.72 10.36
N LYS A 53 -2.75 6.19 11.47
CA LYS A 53 -1.69 7.20 11.42
C LYS A 53 -0.43 6.67 10.72
N VAL A 54 0.25 7.55 9.98
CA VAL A 54 1.47 7.23 9.20
C VAL A 54 2.55 6.48 10.01
N PRO A 55 2.89 6.86 11.26
CA PRO A 55 3.89 6.13 12.04
C PRO A 55 3.51 4.67 12.31
N VAL A 56 2.22 4.37 12.45
CA VAL A 56 1.72 3.00 12.65
C VAL A 56 1.83 2.20 11.35
N GLN A 57 1.41 2.79 10.23
CA GLN A 57 1.56 2.16 8.91
C GLN A 57 3.02 1.84 8.58
N ARG A 58 3.97 2.74 8.91
CA ARG A 58 5.41 2.50 8.74
C ARG A 58 5.91 1.31 9.56
N LYS A 59 5.42 1.11 10.79
CA LYS A 59 5.77 -0.05 11.62
C LYS A 59 5.29 -1.36 10.99
N VAL A 60 4.06 -1.39 10.50
CA VAL A 60 3.51 -2.54 9.77
C VAL A 60 4.31 -2.80 8.51
N ALA A 61 4.58 -1.78 7.69
CA ALA A 61 5.37 -1.91 6.47
C ALA A 61 6.75 -2.54 6.75
N LYS A 62 7.44 -2.10 7.81
CA LYS A 62 8.74 -2.65 8.19
C LYS A 62 8.67 -4.14 8.55
N LYS A 63 7.60 -4.57 9.23
CA LYS A 63 7.39 -5.97 9.64
C LYS A 63 7.27 -6.92 8.44
N TYR A 64 6.65 -6.48 7.34
CA TYR A 64 6.44 -7.30 6.14
C TYR A 64 7.44 -7.04 5.00
N GLN A 65 8.44 -6.18 5.24
CA GLN A 65 9.34 -5.64 4.21
C GLN A 65 10.01 -6.68 3.30
N THR A 66 10.31 -7.86 3.83
CA THR A 66 10.99 -8.94 3.11
C THR A 66 10.07 -10.12 2.78
N LEU A 67 8.80 -10.02 3.15
CA LEU A 67 7.82 -11.10 3.06
C LEU A 67 6.88 -10.96 1.85
N LEU A 68 6.70 -9.73 1.35
CA LEU A 68 5.82 -9.46 0.21
C LEU A 68 6.57 -9.55 -1.12
N SER A 69 5.87 -10.10 -2.12
CA SER A 69 6.28 -10.10 -3.51
C SER A 69 5.88 -8.81 -4.22
N LEU A 70 6.38 -8.59 -5.45
CA LEU A 70 5.94 -7.47 -6.29
C LEU A 70 4.45 -7.56 -6.63
N VAL A 71 3.91 -8.78 -6.80
CA VAL A 71 2.49 -9.01 -7.08
C VAL A 71 1.61 -8.61 -5.90
N ASP A 72 2.06 -8.86 -4.66
CA ASP A 72 1.34 -8.42 -3.46
C ASP A 72 1.32 -6.90 -3.34
N ILE A 73 2.46 -6.25 -3.64
CA ILE A 73 2.58 -4.79 -3.62
C ILE A 73 1.65 -4.17 -4.66
N GLU A 74 1.63 -4.72 -5.88
CA GLU A 74 0.70 -4.28 -6.94
C GLU A 74 -0.76 -4.47 -6.52
N THR A 75 -1.09 -5.58 -5.85
CA THR A 75 -2.43 -5.83 -5.31
C THR A 75 -2.83 -4.78 -4.27
N LEU A 76 -1.91 -4.39 -3.38
CA LEU A 76 -2.17 -3.32 -2.40
C LEU A 76 -2.34 -1.95 -3.07
N LEU A 77 -1.57 -1.65 -4.12
CA LEU A 77 -1.67 -0.38 -4.87
C LEU A 77 -3.00 -0.23 -5.60
N LYS A 78 -3.58 -1.32 -6.10
CA LYS A 78 -4.90 -1.31 -6.78
C LYS A 78 -6.10 -1.21 -5.83
N SER A 79 -5.87 -1.21 -4.51
CA SER A 79 -6.93 -1.14 -3.51
C SER A 79 -7.59 0.24 -3.45
N LYS A 80 -8.91 0.28 -3.24
CA LYS A 80 -9.62 1.53 -2.87
C LYS A 80 -9.28 2.03 -1.46
N ILE A 81 -8.66 1.17 -0.64
CA ILE A 81 -8.27 1.53 0.72
C ILE A 81 -6.95 2.30 0.70
N HIS A 82 -6.99 3.58 1.10
CA HIS A 82 -5.85 4.47 1.10
C HIS A 82 -4.67 3.90 1.92
N GLU A 83 -4.90 3.38 3.13
CA GLU A 83 -3.82 2.82 3.96
C GLU A 83 -3.16 1.58 3.34
N TYR A 84 -3.83 0.84 2.45
CA TYR A 84 -3.21 -0.26 1.72
C TYR A 84 -2.24 0.29 0.68
N ARG A 85 -2.68 1.26 -0.13
CA ARG A 85 -1.84 1.91 -1.15
C ARG A 85 -0.66 2.65 -0.52
N PHE A 86 -0.91 3.38 0.56
CA PHE A 86 0.12 4.13 1.26
C PHE A 86 1.13 3.19 1.93
N THR A 87 0.69 2.09 2.54
CA THR A 87 1.59 1.05 3.06
C THR A 87 2.40 0.40 1.92
N ALA A 88 1.78 0.19 0.75
CA ALA A 88 2.45 -0.30 -0.47
C ALA A 88 3.61 0.59 -0.92
N SER A 89 3.43 1.91 -0.85
CA SER A 89 4.44 2.90 -1.25
C SER A 89 5.76 2.78 -0.47
N PHE A 90 5.71 2.34 0.80
CA PHE A 90 6.93 2.12 1.57
C PHE A 90 7.74 0.95 1.03
N PHE A 91 7.09 -0.16 0.65
CA PHE A 91 7.78 -1.29 0.01
C PHE A 91 8.37 -0.88 -1.34
N LEU A 92 7.65 -0.08 -2.11
CA LEU A 92 8.13 0.38 -3.39
C LEU A 92 9.42 1.21 -3.26
N ASN A 93 9.49 2.13 -2.29
CA ASN A 93 10.72 2.88 -1.98
C ASN A 93 11.92 1.97 -1.67
N ILE A 94 11.67 0.85 -0.98
CA ILE A 94 12.71 -0.13 -0.63
C ILE A 94 13.16 -0.91 -1.87
N VAL A 95 12.21 -1.36 -2.69
CA VAL A 95 12.49 -2.07 -3.95
C VAL A 95 13.25 -1.18 -4.91
N ILE A 96 12.82 0.07 -5.10
CA ILE A 96 13.51 1.07 -5.93
C ILE A 96 14.94 1.26 -5.46
N LYS A 97 15.18 1.49 -4.16
CA LYS A 97 16.55 1.63 -3.64
C LYS A 97 17.44 0.43 -3.96
N LYS A 98 16.90 -0.79 -3.91
CA LYS A 98 17.64 -2.01 -4.29
C LYS A 98 17.86 -2.12 -5.80
N LEU A 99 16.89 -1.72 -6.61
CA LEU A 99 16.94 -1.83 -8.07
C LEU A 99 17.75 -0.71 -8.75
N MET A 100 17.74 0.50 -8.19
CA MET A 100 18.59 1.62 -8.65
C MET A 100 20.08 1.27 -8.54
N ILE A 101 20.46 0.40 -7.61
CA ILE A 101 21.83 -0.13 -7.48
C ILE A 101 22.17 -1.12 -8.63
N LYS A 102 21.17 -1.72 -9.30
CA LYS A 102 21.36 -2.80 -10.28
C LYS A 102 21.05 -2.45 -11.74
N LYS A 103 20.08 -1.58 -12.04
CA LYS A 103 19.74 -1.13 -13.41
C LYS A 103 18.65 -0.04 -13.38
N PRO A 104 18.88 1.19 -13.89
CA PRO A 104 17.96 2.33 -13.67
C PRO A 104 16.74 2.43 -14.61
N SER A 105 16.74 1.84 -15.81
CA SER A 105 15.80 2.18 -16.88
C SER A 105 14.38 1.59 -16.76
N SER A 106 14.20 0.39 -16.18
CA SER A 106 12.88 -0.26 -16.08
C SER A 106 12.05 0.20 -14.87
N ILE A 107 12.66 0.90 -13.92
CA ILE A 107 12.01 1.33 -12.67
C ILE A 107 11.13 2.57 -12.87
N PHE A 108 11.54 3.47 -13.76
CA PHE A 108 10.88 4.76 -13.96
C PHE A 108 9.42 4.61 -14.43
N ILE A 109 9.15 3.63 -15.30
CA ILE A 109 7.82 3.34 -15.83
C ILE A 109 6.89 2.82 -14.72
N PHE A 110 7.37 1.90 -13.88
CA PHE A 110 6.59 1.37 -12.76
C PHE A 110 6.28 2.45 -11.72
N THR A 111 7.21 3.36 -11.45
CA THR A 111 7.00 4.44 -10.49
C THR A 111 6.03 5.50 -10.99
N MET A 112 6.16 5.94 -12.23
CA MET A 112 5.29 6.99 -12.78
C MET A 112 3.84 6.51 -12.92
N HIS A 113 3.62 5.24 -13.24
CA HIS A 113 2.28 4.65 -13.26
C HIS A 113 1.62 4.60 -11.87
N ASN A 114 2.40 4.38 -10.82
CA ASN A 114 1.87 4.19 -9.46
C ASN A 114 1.86 5.46 -8.59
N ILE A 115 2.58 6.53 -8.95
CA ILE A 115 2.56 7.80 -8.20
C ILE A 115 1.17 8.46 -8.26
N LEU A 116 0.49 8.42 -9.41
CA LEU A 116 -0.88 8.92 -9.55
C LEU A 116 -1.88 8.18 -8.64
N ILE A 117 -1.58 6.92 -8.29
CA ILE A 117 -2.45 6.02 -7.52
C ILE A 117 -2.33 6.27 -6.01
N ILE A 118 -1.24 6.89 -5.54
CA ILE A 118 -1.00 7.12 -4.11
C ILE A 118 -1.76 8.35 -3.60
N GLY A 119 -2.22 9.24 -4.48
CA GLY A 119 -3.05 10.40 -4.09
C GLY A 119 -2.31 11.38 -3.18
N ILE A 120 -1.11 11.81 -3.61
CA ILE A 120 -0.45 13.02 -3.07
C ILE A 120 -0.84 14.20 -3.94
#